data_AF-A0A949VXJ5-F1
#
_entry.id   AF-A0A949VXJ5-F1
#
_cell.length_a   1.000
_cell.length_b   1.000
_cell.length_c   1.000
_cell.angle_alpha   90.00
_cell.angle_beta   90.00
_cell.angle_gamma   90.00
#
_symmetry.space_group_name_H-M   'P 1'
#
loop_
_entity.id
_entity.type
_entity.pdbx_description
1 polymer ?
#
loop_
_entity_poly.entity_id
_entity_poly.type
_entity_poly.pdbx_seq_one_letter_code
_entity_poly.pdbx_strand_id
1 'polypeptide(L)'
;MPRALMFGIVLLLCSGCERKPATEGLFLSIEANLKSLRQVPGRFQATPQSEESPFTAYFQQSNLQMVDEQPQDGSSLRRRYYFHEGGLFYYRELENNQLQRQFVIDKDGKVKNAIPGGFPGADLGRIEARAAALKDAAISRAGQMFVFPLMRNR
;
A
#
# COMPACT_ATOMS: atom_id res chain seq x y z
N MET A 1 25.58 62.52 14.32
CA MET A 1 26.65 61.77 13.62
C MET A 1 27.35 60.88 14.65
N PRO A 2 27.82 59.64 14.39
CA PRO A 2 27.50 58.64 13.35
C PRO A 2 27.06 57.25 13.91
N ARG A 3 26.44 56.45 13.03
CA ARG A 3 26.54 54.99 12.78
C ARG A 3 26.98 53.99 13.87
N ALA A 4 26.17 52.96 14.08
CA ALA A 4 26.46 51.52 13.85
C ALA A 4 25.29 50.70 14.48
N LEU A 5 24.34 50.16 13.71
CA LEU A 5 24.43 48.92 12.95
C LEU A 5 24.92 47.74 13.79
N MET A 6 23.99 47.02 14.42
CA MET A 6 24.15 45.58 14.65
C MET A 6 22.79 44.91 14.43
N PHE A 7 22.61 44.48 13.19
CA PHE A 7 21.69 43.41 12.80
C PHE A 7 22.24 42.11 13.40
N GLY A 8 21.58 41.59 14.44
CA GLY A 8 21.84 40.27 14.99
C GLY A 8 20.78 39.29 14.50
N ILE A 9 21.06 38.65 13.36
CA ILE A 9 20.33 37.50 12.84
C ILE A 9 20.52 36.33 13.81
N VAL A 10 19.44 35.82 14.38
CA VAL A 10 19.40 34.46 14.96
C VAL A 10 18.31 33.68 14.22
N LEU A 11 18.66 33.24 13.02
CA LEU A 11 17.99 32.19 12.26
C LEU A 11 18.63 30.87 12.68
N LEU A 12 18.20 30.29 13.81
CA LEU A 12 18.66 28.97 14.24
C LEU A 12 17.56 28.36 15.09
N LEU A 13 16.75 27.48 14.48
CA LEU A 13 16.09 26.30 15.07
C LEU A 13 15.12 25.70 14.03
N CYS A 14 15.67 25.20 12.93
CA CYS A 14 15.02 24.16 12.13
C CYS A 14 16.00 22.99 12.01
N SER A 15 16.42 22.46 13.15
CA SER A 15 17.18 21.23 13.22
C SER A 15 16.25 20.07 12.85
N GLY A 16 16.37 19.59 11.62
CA GLY A 16 16.08 18.20 11.28
C GLY A 16 14.61 17.81 11.17
N CYS A 17 13.81 18.52 10.36
CA CYS A 17 12.73 17.82 9.66
C CYS A 17 13.39 16.96 8.57
N GLU A 18 13.86 15.77 8.92
CA GLU A 18 14.08 14.73 7.92
C GLU A 18 12.72 14.50 7.26
N ARG A 19 12.56 15.07 6.06
CA ARG A 19 11.33 14.98 5.29
C ARG A 19 11.24 13.53 4.84
N LYS A 20 10.63 12.70 5.68
CA LYS A 20 10.28 11.32 5.32
C LYS A 20 9.63 11.36 3.93
N PRO A 21 9.99 10.43 3.03
CA PRO A 21 9.38 10.41 1.71
C PRO A 21 7.86 10.38 1.87
N ALA A 22 7.14 11.22 1.10
CA ALA A 22 5.69 11.38 1.21
C ALA A 22 4.94 10.02 1.21
N THR A 23 5.52 9.05 0.52
CA THR A 23 5.09 7.66 0.41
C THR A 23 5.08 6.90 1.75
N GLU A 24 6.05 7.14 2.64
CA GLU A 24 6.07 6.53 3.99
C GLU A 24 4.99 7.16 4.89
N GLY A 25 4.79 8.47 4.79
CA GLY A 25 3.71 9.18 5.49
C GLY A 25 2.32 8.72 5.04
N LEU A 26 2.14 8.48 3.73
CA LEU A 26 0.90 7.95 3.18
C LEU A 26 0.58 6.55 3.71
N PHE A 27 1.56 5.64 3.71
CA PHE A 27 1.42 4.31 4.30
C PHE A 27 0.95 4.39 5.77
N LEU A 28 1.62 5.21 6.60
CA LEU A 28 1.26 5.38 8.01
C LEU A 28 -0.16 5.91 8.19
N SER A 29 -0.59 6.85 7.33
CA SER A 29 -1.96 7.37 7.32
C SER A 29 -3.00 6.27 7.02
N ILE A 30 -2.72 5.41 6.04
CA ILE A 30 -3.62 4.29 5.70
C ILE A 30 -3.72 3.31 6.86
N GLU A 31 -2.59 2.91 7.45
CA GLU A 31 -2.58 2.00 8.62
C GLU A 31 -3.32 2.59 9.82
N ALA A 32 -3.14 3.88 10.11
CA ALA A 32 -3.81 4.55 11.22
C ALA A 32 -5.35 4.57 11.03
N ASN A 33 -5.80 4.69 9.78
CA ASN A 33 -7.22 4.79 9.44
C ASN A 33 -7.86 3.46 9.04
N LEU A 34 -7.13 2.35 9.10
CA LEU A 34 -7.54 1.05 8.55
C LEU A 34 -8.92 0.56 9.04
N LYS A 35 -9.25 0.85 10.31
CA LYS A 35 -10.56 0.49 10.92
C LYS A 35 -11.73 1.31 10.36
N SER A 36 -11.47 2.50 9.84
CA SER A 36 -12.48 3.38 9.24
C SER A 36 -12.70 3.10 7.76
N LEU A 37 -11.77 2.39 7.11
CA LEU A 37 -11.88 2.00 5.72
C LEU A 37 -12.94 0.92 5.54
N ARG A 38 -13.63 0.99 4.41
CA ARG A 38 -14.61 -0.02 4.03
C ARG A 38 -13.89 -1.30 3.61
N GLN A 39 -14.26 -2.41 4.22
CA GLN A 39 -13.64 -3.71 3.98
C GLN A 39 -14.48 -4.53 3.00
N VAL A 40 -13.81 -5.13 2.03
CA VAL A 40 -14.40 -6.02 1.02
C VAL A 40 -13.59 -7.32 1.03
N PRO A 41 -14.12 -8.38 1.67
CA PRO A 41 -13.47 -9.69 1.63
C PRO A 41 -13.65 -10.32 0.24
N GLY A 42 -12.65 -11.09 -0.18
CA GLY A 42 -12.66 -11.79 -1.45
C GLY A 42 -11.71 -12.97 -1.46
N ARG A 43 -11.68 -13.66 -2.59
CA ARG A 43 -10.72 -14.72 -2.88
C ARG A 43 -10.16 -14.49 -4.27
N PHE A 44 -8.88 -14.73 -4.44
CA PHE A 44 -8.17 -14.54 -5.68
C PHE A 44 -7.61 -15.87 -6.17
N GLN A 45 -7.91 -16.22 -7.42
CA GLN A 45 -7.34 -17.33 -8.14
C GLN A 45 -6.61 -16.76 -9.35
N ALA A 46 -5.29 -16.93 -9.42
CA ALA A 46 -4.48 -16.41 -10.52
C ALA A 46 -4.70 -17.20 -11.82
N THR A 47 -4.94 -18.50 -11.68
CA THR A 47 -5.31 -19.44 -12.75
C THR A 47 -6.26 -20.50 -12.17
N PRO A 48 -7.01 -21.23 -13.01
CA PRO A 48 -7.88 -22.33 -12.56
C PRO A 48 -7.12 -23.46 -11.84
N GLN A 49 -5.81 -23.58 -12.05
CA GLN A 49 -4.93 -24.54 -11.36
C GLN A 49 -4.12 -23.92 -10.22
N SER A 50 -4.19 -22.61 -9.99
CA SER A 50 -3.48 -21.96 -8.89
C SER A 50 -4.26 -22.09 -7.59
N GLU A 51 -3.54 -22.25 -6.49
CA GLU A 51 -4.14 -22.21 -5.16
C GLU A 51 -4.79 -20.86 -4.89
N GLU A 52 -6.04 -20.91 -4.44
CA GLU A 52 -6.84 -19.76 -4.08
C GLU A 52 -6.24 -19.04 -2.86
N SER A 53 -6.10 -17.72 -2.93
CA SER A 53 -5.66 -16.92 -1.78
C SER A 53 -6.79 -16.00 -1.31
N PRO A 54 -7.20 -16.08 -0.03
CA PRO A 54 -8.15 -15.15 0.53
C PRO A 54 -7.53 -13.76 0.69
N PHE A 55 -8.31 -12.71 0.44
CA PHE A 55 -7.87 -11.34 0.64
C PHE A 55 -8.95 -10.47 1.30
N THR A 56 -8.52 -9.39 1.95
CA THR A 56 -9.40 -8.29 2.34
C THR A 56 -8.92 -7.00 1.68
N ALA A 57 -9.79 -6.36 0.91
CA ALA A 57 -9.53 -5.08 0.27
C ALA A 57 -10.14 -3.93 1.09
N TYR A 58 -9.40 -2.82 1.19
CA TYR A 58 -9.75 -1.67 2.00
C TYR A 58 -9.92 -0.45 1.11
N PHE A 59 -11.12 0.13 1.16
CA PHE A 59 -11.52 1.26 0.33
C PHE A 59 -11.76 2.50 1.18
N GLN A 60 -11.26 3.63 0.69
CA GLN A 60 -11.71 4.95 1.11
C GLN A 60 -12.71 5.44 0.06
N GLN A 61 -13.98 5.54 0.42
CA GLN A 61 -15.06 5.75 -0.55
C GLN A 61 -15.04 4.65 -1.65
N SER A 62 -14.69 5.01 -2.89
CA SER A 62 -14.53 4.09 -4.03
C SER A 62 -13.06 3.82 -4.39
N ASN A 63 -12.11 4.46 -3.71
CA ASN A 63 -10.68 4.35 -4.03
C ASN A 63 -10.06 3.23 -3.20
N LEU A 64 -9.50 2.23 -3.88
CA LEU A 64 -8.73 1.17 -3.23
C LEU A 64 -7.47 1.75 -2.58
N GLN A 65 -7.31 1.53 -1.28
CA GLN A 65 -6.15 1.98 -0.51
C GLN A 65 -5.16 0.84 -0.27
N MET A 66 -5.67 -0.36 0.03
CA MET A 66 -4.85 -1.50 0.39
C MET A 66 -5.55 -2.82 0.07
N VAL A 67 -4.78 -3.84 -0.28
CA VAL A 67 -5.19 -5.25 -0.26
C VAL A 67 -4.30 -6.01 0.72
N ASP A 68 -4.92 -6.74 1.63
CA ASP A 68 -4.28 -7.64 2.59
C ASP A 68 -4.59 -9.09 2.21
N GLU A 69 -3.63 -9.70 1.53
CA GLU A 69 -3.65 -11.09 1.09
C GLU A 69 -3.26 -12.00 2.27
N GLN A 70 -4.21 -12.80 2.73
CA GLN A 70 -4.03 -13.69 3.86
C GLN A 70 -3.27 -14.96 3.45
N PRO A 71 -2.65 -15.65 4.43
CA PRO A 71 -2.01 -16.92 4.17
C PRO A 71 -2.98 -17.93 3.57
N GLN A 72 -2.45 -18.73 2.65
CA GLN A 72 -3.12 -19.92 2.13
C GLN A 72 -3.05 -21.05 3.17
N ASP A 73 -3.88 -22.07 3.01
CA ASP A 73 -3.84 -23.25 3.89
C ASP A 73 -2.43 -23.88 3.85
N GLY A 74 -1.81 -24.04 5.01
CA GLY A 74 -0.43 -24.55 5.14
C GLY A 74 0.67 -23.51 4.89
N SER A 75 0.33 -22.29 4.51
CA SER A 75 1.25 -21.16 4.42
C SER A 75 1.11 -20.23 5.62
N SER A 76 2.20 -19.57 6.04
CA SER A 76 2.17 -18.47 7.00
C SER A 76 2.47 -17.12 6.37
N LEU A 77 2.50 -17.08 5.03
CA LEU A 77 2.89 -15.93 4.25
C LEU A 77 1.71 -14.98 4.07
N ARG A 78 1.84 -13.76 4.58
CA ARG A 78 0.87 -12.68 4.45
C ARG A 78 1.48 -11.53 3.66
N ARG A 79 0.75 -11.00 2.69
CA ARG A 79 1.22 -9.91 1.83
C ARG A 79 0.27 -8.74 1.88
N ARG A 80 0.82 -7.53 1.97
CA ARG A 80 0.07 -6.29 1.92
C ARG A 80 0.55 -5.42 0.76
N TYR A 81 -0.40 -4.94 0.00
CA TYR A 81 -0.21 -4.11 -1.19
C TYR A 81 -0.95 -2.80 -0.97
N TYR A 82 -0.26 -1.67 -1.06
CA TYR A 82 -0.85 -0.35 -0.84
C TYR A 82 -0.87 0.42 -2.15
N PHE A 83 -2.00 1.07 -2.42
CA PHE A 83 -2.29 1.69 -3.70
C PHE A 83 -2.48 3.20 -3.57
N HIS A 84 -1.91 3.93 -4.51
CA HIS A 84 -2.04 5.37 -4.64
C HIS A 84 -2.13 5.71 -6.11
N GLU A 85 -3.10 6.53 -6.48
CA GLU A 85 -3.36 6.90 -7.89
C GLU A 85 -3.50 5.69 -8.84
N GLY A 86 -3.98 4.56 -8.30
CA GLY A 86 -4.17 3.32 -9.06
C GLY A 86 -2.93 2.44 -9.24
N GLY A 87 -1.76 2.86 -8.74
CA GLY A 87 -0.51 2.10 -8.76
C GLY A 87 -0.09 1.57 -7.38
N LEU A 88 0.71 0.49 -7.37
CA LEU A 88 1.38 0.01 -6.16
C LEU A 88 2.45 1.02 -5.75
N PHE A 89 2.43 1.50 -4.51
CA PHE A 89 3.46 2.42 -3.99
C PHE A 89 4.22 1.85 -2.79
N TYR A 90 3.65 0.87 -2.11
CA TYR A 90 4.28 0.24 -0.95
C TYR A 90 3.85 -1.23 -0.87
N TYR A 91 4.80 -2.07 -0.48
CA TYR A 91 4.60 -3.49 -0.32
C TYR A 91 5.24 -3.99 0.98
N ARG A 92 4.58 -4.96 1.62
CA ARG A 92 5.06 -5.64 2.82
C ARG A 92 4.72 -7.12 2.79
N GLU A 93 5.70 -7.96 3.10
CA GLU A 93 5.56 -9.40 3.25
C GLU A 93 5.95 -9.84 4.66
N LEU A 94 5.08 -10.62 5.28
CA LEU A 94 5.27 -11.22 6.58
C LEU A 94 5.23 -12.74 6.43
N GLU A 95 6.17 -13.45 7.03
CA GLU A 95 6.14 -14.92 7.17
C GLU A 95 6.28 -15.24 8.66
N ASN A 96 5.36 -16.04 9.21
CA ASN A 96 5.32 -16.33 10.66
C ASN A 96 5.33 -15.04 11.52
N ASN A 97 4.63 -13.99 11.06
CA ASN A 97 4.63 -12.64 11.65
C ASN A 97 6.00 -11.91 11.65
N GLN A 98 7.03 -12.50 11.06
CA GLN A 98 8.32 -11.85 10.86
C GLN A 98 8.37 -11.16 9.51
N LEU A 99 9.00 -9.99 9.49
CA LEU A 99 9.04 -9.14 8.32
C LEU A 99 10.13 -9.61 7.36
N GLN A 100 9.71 -10.20 6.24
CA GLN A 100 10.60 -10.77 5.23
C GLN A 100 11.00 -9.76 4.16
N ARG A 101 10.04 -8.94 3.74
CA ARG A 101 10.25 -7.99 2.64
C ARG A 101 9.43 -6.72 2.81
N GLN A 102 10.05 -5.60 2.44
CA GLN A 102 9.39 -4.31 2.39
C GLN A 102 10.09 -3.39 1.39
N PHE A 103 9.31 -2.73 0.55
CA PHE A 103 9.83 -1.69 -0.32
C PHE A 103 8.78 -0.61 -0.59
N VAL A 104 9.30 0.54 -1.01
CA VAL A 104 8.55 1.71 -1.43
C VAL A 104 8.85 1.96 -2.90
N ILE A 105 7.83 2.22 -3.71
CA ILE A 105 7.98 2.73 -5.07
C ILE A 105 7.66 4.22 -5.02
N ASP A 106 8.64 5.06 -5.36
CA ASP A 106 8.39 6.50 -5.43
C ASP A 106 7.65 6.90 -6.72
N LYS A 107 7.28 8.18 -6.80
CA LYS A 107 6.56 8.75 -7.95
C LYS A 107 7.30 8.62 -9.28
N ASP A 108 8.62 8.43 -9.26
CA ASP A 108 9.46 8.29 -10.45
C ASP A 108 9.65 6.80 -10.80
N GLY A 109 8.95 5.89 -10.11
CA GLY A 109 9.05 4.45 -10.26
C GLY A 109 10.29 3.84 -9.61
N LYS A 110 11.07 4.60 -8.83
CA LYS A 110 12.27 4.07 -8.19
C LYS A 110 11.92 3.31 -6.93
N VAL A 111 12.47 2.10 -6.82
CA VAL A 111 12.26 1.24 -5.66
C VAL A 111 13.30 1.54 -4.58
N LYS A 112 12.81 1.77 -3.36
CA LYS A 112 13.61 1.93 -2.15
C LYS A 112 13.27 0.78 -1.21
N ASN A 113 14.22 -0.14 -1.03
CA ASN A 113 14.07 -1.25 -0.09
C ASN A 113 14.20 -0.73 1.35
N ALA A 114 13.27 -1.13 2.22
CA ALA A 114 13.26 -0.68 3.61
C ALA A 114 13.87 -1.70 4.59
N ILE A 115 14.27 -2.89 4.11
CA ILE A 115 14.82 -3.99 4.91
C ILE A 115 15.97 -4.65 4.16
N PRO A 116 17.07 -5.05 4.83
CA PRO A 116 18.36 -5.33 4.18
C PRO A 116 18.48 -6.77 3.66
N GLY A 117 17.39 -7.36 3.17
CA GLY A 117 17.48 -8.61 2.40
C GLY A 117 17.70 -8.27 0.92
N GLY A 118 18.72 -8.85 0.30
CA GLY A 118 18.97 -8.66 -1.13
C GLY A 118 17.71 -8.92 -1.95
N PHE A 119 17.26 -7.90 -2.69
CA PHE A 119 16.07 -7.96 -3.52
C PHE A 119 16.46 -8.51 -4.90
N PRO A 120 16.07 -9.73 -5.30
CA PRO A 120 16.28 -10.15 -6.68
C PRO A 120 15.28 -9.38 -7.54
N GLY A 121 15.76 -8.53 -8.46
CA GLY A 121 14.91 -7.68 -9.32
C GLY A 121 13.79 -8.42 -10.04
N ALA A 122 13.95 -9.72 -10.30
CA ALA A 122 12.92 -10.60 -10.87
C ALA A 122 11.65 -10.73 -10.02
N ASP A 123 11.74 -10.46 -8.72
CA ASP A 123 10.58 -10.54 -7.82
C ASP A 123 9.70 -9.30 -7.86
N LEU A 124 10.23 -8.13 -8.24
CA LEU A 124 9.41 -6.90 -8.31
C LEU A 124 8.30 -7.06 -9.33
N GLY A 125 8.64 -7.46 -10.55
CA GLY A 125 7.65 -7.63 -11.61
C GLY A 125 6.58 -8.67 -11.25
N ARG A 126 6.95 -9.72 -10.50
CA ARG A 126 5.98 -10.70 -9.99
C ARG A 126 5.05 -10.10 -8.94
N ILE A 127 5.59 -9.30 -8.02
CA ILE A 127 4.81 -8.62 -6.98
C ILE A 127 3.88 -7.57 -7.60
N GLU A 128 4.35 -6.79 -8.57
CA GLU A 128 3.56 -5.80 -9.29
C GLU A 128 2.44 -6.47 -10.11
N ALA A 129 2.74 -7.54 -10.82
CA ALA A 129 1.74 -8.31 -11.56
C ALA A 129 0.67 -8.90 -10.61
N ARG A 130 1.09 -9.45 -9.47
CA ARG A 130 0.16 -9.94 -8.44
C ARG A 130 -0.68 -8.82 -7.85
N ALA A 131 -0.08 -7.67 -7.56
CA ALA A 131 -0.77 -6.48 -7.05
C ALA A 131 -1.82 -5.96 -8.04
N ALA A 132 -1.50 -5.91 -9.34
CA ALA A 132 -2.42 -5.51 -10.38
C ALA A 132 -3.63 -6.47 -10.46
N ALA A 133 -3.38 -7.77 -10.48
CA ALA A 133 -4.46 -8.76 -10.54
C ALA A 133 -5.36 -8.74 -9.29
N LEU A 134 -4.77 -8.58 -8.10
CA LEU A 134 -5.51 -8.42 -6.85
C LEU A 134 -6.33 -7.12 -6.83
N LYS A 135 -5.79 -6.01 -7.35
CA LYS A 135 -6.52 -4.75 -7.51
C LYS A 135 -7.76 -4.95 -8.37
N ASP A 136 -7.60 -5.57 -9.54
CA ASP A 136 -8.71 -5.78 -10.48
C ASP A 136 -9.79 -6.68 -9.86
N ALA A 137 -9.38 -7.75 -9.17
CA ALA A 137 -10.29 -8.62 -8.43
C ALA A 137 -11.03 -7.86 -7.31
N ALA A 138 -10.33 -7.02 -6.55
CA ALA A 138 -10.91 -6.21 -5.48
C ALA A 138 -11.92 -5.19 -6.02
N ILE A 139 -11.60 -4.47 -7.10
CA ILE A 139 -12.49 -3.49 -7.74
C ILE A 139 -13.73 -4.19 -8.31
N SER A 140 -13.55 -5.31 -9.00
CA SER A 140 -14.66 -6.12 -9.54
C SER A 140 -15.60 -6.57 -8.40
N ARG A 141 -15.04 -7.07 -7.30
CA ARG A 141 -15.81 -7.51 -6.14
C ARG A 141 -16.55 -6.36 -5.46
N ALA A 142 -15.87 -5.22 -5.28
CA ALA A 142 -16.46 -3.99 -4.77
C ALA A 142 -17.64 -3.54 -5.63
N GLY A 143 -17.51 -3.56 -6.96
CA GLY A 143 -18.59 -3.24 -7.90
C GLY A 143 -19.82 -4.14 -7.70
N GLN A 144 -19.63 -5.44 -7.48
CA GLN A 144 -20.74 -6.37 -7.20
C GLN A 144 -21.41 -6.12 -5.85
N MET A 145 -20.67 -5.64 -4.85
CA MET A 145 -21.21 -5.36 -3.51
C MET A 145 -21.81 -3.96 -3.39
N PHE A 146 -21.41 -3.02 -4.25
CA PHE A 146 -21.83 -1.62 -4.19
C PHE A 146 -22.91 -1.27 -5.22
N VAL A 147 -23.22 -2.17 -6.16
CA VAL A 147 -24.30 -2.00 -7.14
C VAL A 147 -25.40 -3.04 -6.91
N PHE A 148 -26.63 -2.53 -6.69
CA PHE A 148 -27.99 -3.13 -6.71
C PHE A 148 -28.69 -3.35 -5.35
N PRO A 149 -29.73 -2.53 -5.07
CA PRO A 149 -31.05 -2.82 -5.63
C PRO A 149 -31.69 -1.61 -6.32
N LEU A 150 -31.51 -1.47 -7.63
CA LEU A 150 -32.37 -0.59 -8.46
C LEU A 150 -32.89 -1.28 -9.72
N MET A 151 -32.78 -2.60 -9.84
CA MET A 151 -33.38 -3.38 -10.93
C MET A 151 -34.26 -4.51 -10.41
N ARG A 152 -35.31 -4.16 -9.65
CA ARG A 152 -36.39 -5.10 -9.29
C ARG A 152 -37.79 -4.65 -9.70
N ASN A 153 -37.90 -3.65 -10.58
CA ASN A 153 -39.16 -3.27 -11.23
C ASN A 153 -38.90 -3.01 -12.72
N ARG A 154 -38.94 -4.07 -13.52
CA ARG A 154 -39.38 -4.01 -14.91
C ARG A 154 -40.32 -5.18 -15.14
#